data_AF-A0A435XG56-F1
#
_entry.id   AF-A0A435XG56-F1
#
_cell.length_a   1.000
_cell.length_b   1.000
_cell.length_c   1.000
_cell.angle_alpha   90.00
_cell.angle_beta   90.00
_cell.angle_gamma   90.00
#
_symmetry.space_group_name_H-M   'P 1'
#
loop_
_entity.id
_entity.type
_entity.pdbx_description
1 polymer ?
#
loop_
_entity_poly.entity_id
_entity_poly.type
_entity_poly.pdbx_seq_one_letter_code
_entity_poly.pdbx_strand_id
1 'polypeptide(L)' 'CRTIHQTDLHHGCDYTPFEGMVVTGWPVTTILRGNPIIKDRVLVGPAKTGQYLERSRSIYASKATH' A
#
# COMPACT_ATOMS: atom_id res chain seq x y z
N CYS A 1 3.00 19.21 -6.01
CA CYS A 1 3.56 18.66 -4.76
C CYS A 1 2.45 18.64 -3.71
N ARG A 2 2.54 17.76 -2.71
CA ARG A 2 1.57 17.61 -1.62
C ARG A 2 2.32 17.39 -0.31
N THR A 3 1.81 17.95 0.79
CA THR A 3 2.31 17.69 2.13
C THR A 3 1.60 16.47 2.74
N ILE A 4 2.36 15.58 3.37
CA ILE A 4 1.80 14.43 4.08
C ILE A 4 1.25 14.91 5.42
N HIS A 5 -0.02 14.60 5.67
CA HIS A 5 -0.67 14.73 6.96
C HIS A 5 -1.18 13.39 7.46
N GLN A 6 -1.19 13.22 8.78
CA GLN A 6 -1.69 12.03 9.43
C GLN A 6 -3.12 11.66 8.99
N THR A 7 -3.97 12.68 8.84
CA THR A 7 -5.36 12.53 8.42
C THR A 7 -5.52 11.94 7.02
N ASP A 8 -4.48 11.97 6.19
CA ASP A 8 -4.51 11.44 4.82
C ASP A 8 -4.21 9.92 4.75
N LEU A 9 -3.65 9.32 5.81
CA LEU A 9 -3.00 7.99 5.72
C LEU A 9 -3.89 6.78 5.99
N HIS A 10 -5.19 6.95 6.27
CA HIS A 10 -6.20 5.87 6.39
C HIS A 10 -5.76 4.63 7.22
N HIS A 11 -4.81 4.80 8.14
CA HIS A 11 -4.27 3.75 8.99
C HIS A 11 -4.79 3.88 10.42
N GLY A 12 -4.62 2.82 11.22
CA GLY A 12 -5.14 2.78 12.60
C GLY A 12 -4.27 3.49 13.64
N CYS A 13 -3.17 4.11 13.24
CA CYS A 13 -2.30 4.89 14.13
C CYS A 13 -2.80 6.33 14.24
N ASP A 14 -2.36 7.05 15.27
CA ASP A 14 -2.66 8.46 15.54
C ASP A 14 -1.53 9.42 15.14
N TYR A 15 -0.37 8.91 14.69
CA TYR A 15 0.71 9.72 14.12
C TYR A 15 1.37 9.07 12.88
N THR A 16 2.14 9.88 12.15
CA THR A 16 3.04 9.43 11.08
C THR A 16 4.38 10.12 11.21
N PRO A 17 5.52 9.42 11.04
CA PRO A 17 6.84 10.04 11.08
C PRO A 17 7.09 10.99 9.90
N PHE A 18 6.22 10.96 8.88
CA PHE A 18 6.34 11.77 7.67
C PHE A 18 5.50 13.05 7.71
N GLU A 19 4.94 13.41 8.87
CA GLU A 19 4.12 14.60 9.05
C GLU A 19 4.88 15.86 8.55
N GLY A 20 4.24 16.64 7.68
CA GLY A 20 4.84 17.85 7.11
C GLY A 20 5.81 17.62 5.95
N MET A 21 6.11 16.38 5.56
CA MET A 21 6.98 16.09 4.42
C MET A 21 6.28 16.40 3.09
N VAL A 22 6.98 17.08 2.17
CA VAL A 22 6.46 17.41 0.83
C VAL A 22 6.89 16.34 -0.17
N VAL A 23 5.90 15.76 -0.86
CA VAL A 23 6.11 14.78 -1.93
C VAL A 23 5.63 15.30 -3.28
N THR A 24 6.23 14.80 -4.36
CA THR A 24 5.90 15.18 -5.73
C THR A 24 4.82 14.29 -6.36
N GLY A 25 4.67 13.06 -5.87
CA GLY A 25 3.67 12.10 -6.35
C GLY A 25 2.78 11.59 -5.22
N TRP A 26 1.49 11.44 -5.52
CA TRP A 26 0.51 10.83 -4.63
C TRP A 26 -0.35 9.84 -5.42
N PRO A 27 -0.61 8.62 -4.91
CA PRO A 27 -1.44 7.66 -5.60
C PRO A 27 -2.88 8.17 -5.74
N VAL A 28 -3.40 8.17 -6.96
CA VAL A 28 -4.79 8.57 -7.27
C VAL A 28 -5.69 7.35 -7.42
N THR A 29 -5.13 6.26 -7.98
CA THR A 29 -5.85 5.00 -8.23
C THR A 29 -4.97 3.82 -7.85
N THR A 30 -5.56 2.83 -7.18
CA THR A 30 -4.90 1.57 -6.81
C THR A 30 -5.76 0.40 -7.26
N ILE A 31 -5.16 -0.56 -7.95
CA ILE A 31 -5.83 -1.71 -8.55
C ILE A 31 -5.38 -2.98 -7.84
N LEU A 32 -6.33 -3.79 -7.40
CA LEU A 32 -6.10 -5.11 -6.81
C LEU A 32 -6.79 -6.16 -7.67
N ARG A 33 -6.02 -7.14 -8.19
CA ARG A 33 -6.54 -8.25 -9.01
C ARG A 33 -7.43 -7.78 -10.17
N GLY A 34 -6.99 -6.74 -10.89
CA GLY A 34 -7.72 -6.15 -12.02
C GLY A 34 -8.88 -5.23 -11.63
N ASN A 35 -9.19 -5.07 -10.33
CA ASN A 35 -10.30 -4.25 -9.86
C ASN A 35 -9.77 -2.98 -9.17
N PRO A 36 -10.28 -1.78 -9.49
CA PRO A 36 -9.93 -0.58 -8.75
C PRO A 36 -10.46 -0.69 -7.32
N ILE A 37 -9.57 -0.57 -6.33
CA ILE A 37 -9.94 -0.50 -4.91
C ILE A 37 -9.96 0.94 -4.41
N ILE A 38 -9.07 1.78 -4.94
CA ILE A 38 -9.08 3.22 -4.79
C ILE A 38 -9.15 3.81 -6.20
N LYS A 39 -10.07 4.74 -6.44
CA LYS A 39 -10.22 5.45 -7.72
C LYS A 39 -10.45 6.93 -7.43
N ASP A 40 -9.69 7.80 -8.08
CA ASP A 40 -9.79 9.26 -7.90
C ASP A 40 -9.68 9.69 -6.43
N ARG A 41 -8.85 8.97 -5.65
CA ARG A 41 -8.64 9.12 -4.19
C ARG A 41 -9.84 8.72 -3.32
N VAL A 42 -10.82 8.04 -3.87
CA VAL A 42 -11.99 7.50 -3.16
C VAL A 42 -11.86 5.98 -3.07
N LEU A 43 -12.16 5.42 -1.91
CA LEU A 43 -12.29 3.97 -1.74
C LEU A 43 -13.56 3.49 -2.48
N VAL A 44 -13.38 2.67 -3.52
CA VAL A 44 -14.47 2.17 -4.39
C VAL A 44 -14.60 0.64 -4.39
N GLY A 45 -13.61 -0.07 -3.83
CA GLY A 45 -13.61 -1.53 -3.78
C GLY A 45 -14.50 -2.11 -2.66
N PRO A 46 -14.89 -3.39 -2.75
CA PRO A 46 -15.61 -4.07 -1.68
C PRO A 46 -14.77 -4.12 -0.41
N ALA A 47 -15.43 -4.05 0.75
CA ALA A 47 -14.77 -4.35 2.02
C ALA A 47 -14.29 -5.82 2.01
N LYS A 48 -13.05 -6.06 2.45
CA LYS A 48 -12.46 -7.40 2.70
C LYS A 48 -12.26 -8.30 1.46
N THR A 49 -11.65 -7.78 0.39
CA THR A 49 -11.21 -8.60 -0.76
C THR A 49 -9.84 -9.26 -0.59
N GLY A 50 -9.20 -9.09 0.57
CA GLY A 50 -7.91 -9.70 0.88
C GLY A 50 -8.02 -11.22 1.00
N GLN A 51 -6.99 -11.93 0.56
CA GLN A 51 -6.87 -13.39 0.67
C GLN A 51 -5.50 -13.74 1.24
N TYR A 52 -5.42 -14.82 2.02
CA TYR A 52 -4.14 -15.39 2.44
C TYR A 52 -3.34 -15.85 1.21
N LEU A 53 -2.04 -15.57 1.20
CA LEU A 53 -1.13 -15.97 0.12
C LEU A 53 -0.06 -16.89 0.69
N GLU A 54 -0.16 -18.18 0.37
CA GLU A 54 0.89 -19.16 0.67
C GLU A 54 2.17 -18.81 -0.12
N ARG A 55 3.34 -18.99 0.50
CA ARG A 55 4.63 -18.68 -0.11
C ARG A 55 5.57 -19.87 -0.02
N SER A 56 6.21 -20.22 -1.14
CA SER A 56 7.28 -21.21 -1.22
C SER A 56 8.66 -20.55 -1.02
N ARG A 57 9.70 -21.37 -0.85
CA ARG A 57 11.08 -20.89 -0.66
C ARG A 57 11.56 -20.19 -1.93
N SER A 58 12.09 -18.97 -1.76
CA SER A 58 12.70 -18.20 -2.85
C SER A 58 13.96 -18.88 -3.37
N ILE A 59 14.18 -18.81 -4.68
CA ILE A 59 15.41 -19.26 -5.34
C ILE A 59 16.65 -18.52 -4.82
N TYR A 60 16.51 -17.26 -4.40
CA TYR A 60 17.59 -16.45 -3.81
C TYR A 60 17.95 -16.85 -2.38
N ALA A 61 17.10 -17.66 -1.74
CA ALA A 61 17.35 -18.22 -0.42
C ALA A 61 17.79 -19.69 -0.49
N SER A 62 18.19 -20.19 -1.66
CA SER A 62 18.79 -21.52 -1.81
C SER A 62 20.13 -21.56 -1.07
N LYS A 63 20.43 -22.67 -0.38
CA LYS A 63 21.75 -22.82 0.25
C LYS A 63 22.79 -22.83 -0.86
N ALA A 64 23.79 -21.96 -0.78
CA ALA A 64 24.97 -22.08 -1.64
C ALA A 64 25.57 -23.47 -1.40
N THR A 65 25.53 -24.31 -2.42
CA THR A 65 26.31 -25.55 -2.47
C THR A 65 27.77 -25.11 -2.40
N HIS A 66 28.37 -25.27 -1.22
CA HIS A 66 29.82 -25.18 -1.05
C HIS A 66 30.44 -26.46 -1.58
#